data_AF-A0A1H3XFN7-F1
#
_entry.id   AF-A0A1H3XFN7-F1
#
_cell.length_a   1.000
_cell.length_b   1.000
_cell.length_c   1.000
_cell.angle_alpha   90.00
_cell.angle_beta   90.00
_cell.angle_gamma   90.00
#
_symmetry.space_group_name_H-M   'P 1'
#
loop_
_entity.id
_entity.type
_entity.pdbx_description
1 polymer ?
#
loop_
_entity_poly.entity_id
_entity_poly.type
_entity_poly.pdbx_seq_one_letter_code
_entity_poly.pdbx_strand_id
1 'polypeptide(L)' 'MLRIQTDNVTVEIELDSHFYLKRGEAEDDSIRVAWNDLEDSAAANLKQFAEMIEGTLEGMIPKAE' A
#
# COMPACT_ATOMS: atom_id res chain seq x y z
N MET A 1 0.10 6.93 -3.54
CA MET A 1 -0.34 5.55 -3.80
C MET A 1 0.88 4.66 -3.80
N LEU A 2 1.04 3.85 -2.75
CA LEU A 2 2.13 2.89 -2.65
C LEU A 2 1.70 1.56 -3.25
N ARG A 3 2.45 1.05 -4.22
CA ARG A 3 2.28 -0.30 -4.77
C ARG A 3 3.55 -1.11 -4.61
N ILE A 4 3.43 -2.24 -3.94
CA ILE A 4 4.50 -3.23 -3.76
C ILE A 4 4.10 -4.47 -4.54
N GLN A 5 4.85 -4.79 -5.59
CA GLN A 5 4.62 -5.97 -6.41
C GLN A 5 5.78 -6.95 -6.24
N THR A 6 5.43 -8.18 -5.87
CA THR A 6 6.34 -9.33 -5.80
C THR A 6 5.85 -10.40 -6.78
N ASP A 7 6.61 -11.47 -6.96
CA ASP A 7 6.23 -12.58 -7.86
C ASP A 7 4.90 -13.25 -7.49
N ASN A 8 4.49 -13.15 -6.22
CA ASN A 8 3.32 -13.87 -5.69
C ASN A 8 2.23 -12.98 -5.12
N VAL A 9 2.55 -11.72 -4.79
CA VAL A 9 1.64 -10.79 -4.10
C VAL A 9 1.80 -9.38 -4.64
N THR A 10 0.68 -8.72 -4.89
CA THR A 10 0.61 -7.27 -5.08
C THR A 10 -0.11 -6.66 -3.89
N VAL A 11 0.50 -5.65 -3.27
CA VAL A 11 -0.11 -4.83 -2.22
C VAL A 11 -0.24 -3.41 -2.76
N GLU A 12 -1.42 -2.82 -2.65
CA GLU A 12 -1.69 -1.43 -3.00
C GLU A 12 -2.27 -0.73 -1.77
N ILE A 13 -1.69 0.41 -1.42
CA ILE A 13 -2.15 1.26 -0.32
C ILE A 13 -2.47 2.64 -0.91
N GLU A 14 -3.76 2.98 -0.90
CA GLU A 14 -4.25 4.31 -1.23
C GLU A 14 -4.68 5.03 0.04
N LEU A 15 -3.88 6.00 0.49
CA LEU A 15 -4.00 6.65 1.81
C LEU A 15 -5.40 7.26 2.02
N ASP A 16 -6.00 7.76 0.94
CA ASP A 16 -7.30 8.43 0.96
C ASP A 16 -8.49 7.48 0.73
N SER A 17 -8.24 6.22 0.40
CA SER A 17 -9.32 5.33 -0.06
C SER A 17 -9.33 3.96 0.58
N HIS A 18 -8.30 3.13 0.36
CA HIS A 18 -8.38 1.71 0.69
C HIS A 18 -7.01 1.03 0.77
N PHE A 19 -7.03 -0.15 1.38
CA PHE A 19 -5.99 -1.17 1.29
C PHE A 19 -6.43 -2.25 0.32
N TYR A 20 -5.52 -2.69 -0.56
CA TYR A 20 -5.76 -3.78 -1.51
C TYR A 20 -4.60 -4.78 -1.48
N LEU A 21 -4.95 -6.06 -1.55
CA LEU A 21 -4.01 -7.18 -1.59
C LEU A 21 -4.49 -8.19 -2.63
N LYS A 22 -3.65 -8.51 -3.61
CA LYS A 22 -3.87 -9.57 -4.60
C LYS A 22 -2.81 -10.63 -4.45
N ARG A 23 -3.21 -11.90 -4.33
CA ARG A 23 -2.34 -13.07 -4.38
C ARG A 23 -2.42 -13.70 -5.77
N GLY A 24 -1.28 -14.05 -6.36
CA GLY A 24 -1.24 -14.66 -7.70
C GLY A 24 -1.87 -13.80 -8.82
N GLU A 25 -2.18 -14.45 -9.94
CA GLU A 25 -2.73 -13.78 -11.12
C GLU A 25 -4.27 -13.86 -11.21
N ALA A 26 -4.89 -14.83 -10.52
CA ALA A 26 -6.33 -15.05 -10.52
C ALA A 26 -7.09 -13.87 -9.85
N GLU A 27 -8.27 -13.54 -10.37
CA GLU A 27 -9.10 -12.43 -9.84
C GLU A 27 -9.69 -12.74 -8.45
N ASP A 28 -10.01 -14.01 -8.18
CA ASP A 28 -10.63 -14.46 -6.93
C ASP A 28 -9.70 -14.38 -5.71
N ASP A 29 -8.41 -14.18 -5.91
CA ASP A 29 -7.39 -14.13 -4.87
C ASP A 29 -7.08 -12.69 -4.40
N SER A 30 -8.03 -11.77 -4.59
CA SER A 30 -7.90 -10.36 -4.23
C SER A 30 -8.84 -9.92 -3.10
N ILE A 31 -8.33 -9.03 -2.24
CA ILE A 31 -9.03 -8.45 -1.10
C ILE A 31 -8.89 -6.94 -1.19
N ARG A 32 -10.01 -6.22 -1.16
CA ARG A 32 -10.07 -4.77 -1.04
C ARG A 32 -10.79 -4.42 0.25
N VAL A 33 -10.15 -3.62 1.10
CA VAL A 33 -10.71 -3.21 2.39
C VAL A 33 -10.67 -1.68 2.47
N ALA A 34 -11.82 -1.06 2.72
CA ALA A 34 -11.88 0.36 2.97
C ALA A 34 -11.37 0.67 4.40
N TRP A 35 -10.80 1.84 4.61
CA TRP A 35 -10.19 2.17 5.92
C TRP A 35 -11.16 2.11 7.09
N ASN A 36 -12.43 2.44 6.85
CA ASN A 36 -13.52 2.40 7.82
C ASN A 36 -13.95 0.97 8.20
N ASP A 37 -13.53 -0.04 7.44
CA ASP A 37 -13.82 -1.45 7.72
C ASP A 37 -12.69 -2.12 8.52
N LEU A 38 -11.58 -1.41 8.76
CA LEU A 38 -10.47 -1.85 9.59
C LEU A 38 -10.56 -1.25 10.99
N GLU A 39 -9.93 -1.91 11.97
CA GLU A 39 -9.68 -1.27 13.26
C GLU A 39 -8.82 -0.02 13.09
N ASP A 40 -9.15 1.06 13.81
CA ASP A 40 -8.45 2.35 13.70
C ASP A 40 -6.93 2.23 13.85
N SER A 41 -6.48 1.34 14.74
CA SER A 41 -5.06 1.06 14.97
C SER A 41 -4.39 0.38 13.76
N ALA A 42 -5.07 -0.57 13.13
CA ALA A 42 -4.60 -1.26 11.94
C ALA A 42 -4.53 -0.31 10.74
N ALA A 43 -5.57 0.51 10.54
CA ALA A 43 -5.60 1.54 9.51
C ALA A 43 -4.48 2.56 9.70
N ALA A 44 -4.27 3.06 10.94
CA ALA A 44 -3.20 4.01 11.25
C ALA A 44 -1.81 3.43 10.96
N ASN A 45 -1.55 2.19 11.39
CA ASN A 45 -0.26 1.52 11.18
C ASN A 45 0.05 1.34 9.68
N LEU A 46 -0.93 0.91 8.88
CA LEU A 46 -0.76 0.72 7.44
C LEU A 46 -0.51 2.05 6.71
N LYS A 47 -1.21 3.12 7.10
CA LYS A 47 -0.99 4.46 6.54
C LYS A 47 0.40 4.99 6.87
N GLN A 48 0.82 4.90 8.14
CA GLN A 48 2.16 5.31 8.56
C GLN A 48 3.26 4.53 7.83
N PHE A 49 3.08 3.23 7.64
CA PHE A 49 4.01 2.41 6.86
C PHE A 49 4.12 2.90 5.42
N ALA A 50 3.00 3.22 4.77
CA ALA A 50 3.00 3.74 3.41
C ALA A 50 3.67 5.11 3.29
N GLU A 51 3.34 6.06 4.19
CA GLU A 51 3.96 7.39 4.25
C GLU A 51 5.49 7.30 4.46
N MET A 52 5.94 6.40 5.33
CA MET A 52 7.37 6.18 5.57
C MET A 52 8.10 5.69 4.32
N ILE A 53 7.51 4.76 3.55
CA ILE A 53 8.11 4.27 2.31
C ILE A 53 8.10 5.36 1.24
N GLU A 54 6.97 6.05 1.04
CA GLU A 54 6.87 7.14 0.07
C GLU A 54 7.92 8.22 0.37
N GLY A 55 8.02 8.69 1.61
CA GLY A 55 9.02 9.67 2.02
C GLY A 55 10.48 9.18 1.89
N THR A 56 10.73 7.89 2.11
CA THR A 56 12.07 7.31 1.88
C THR A 56 12.42 7.29 0.39
N LEU A 57 11.48 6.88 -0.47
CA LEU A 57 11.67 6.86 -1.92
C LEU A 57 11.91 8.25 -2.48
N GLU A 58 11.15 9.26 -2.02
CA GLU A 58 11.36 10.66 -2.40
C GLU A 58 12.76 11.16 -2.03
N GLY A 59 13.29 10.76 -0.87
CA GLY A 59 14.65 11.08 -0.45
C GLY A 59 15.74 10.37 -1.25
N MET A 60 15.41 9.29 -1.98
CA MET A 60 16.33 8.52 -2.81
C MET A 60 16.33 8.96 -4.28
N ILE A 61 15.33 9.73 -4.74
CA ILE A 61 15.35 10.33 -6.08
C ILE A 61 16.49 11.36 -6.09
N PRO A 62 17.54 11.18 -6.92
CA PRO A 62 18.59 12.18 -7.03
C PRO A 62 17.94 13.49 -7.43
N LYS A 63 18.19 14.58 -6.69
CA LYS A 63 17.79 15.91 -7.14
C LYS A 63 18.47 16.12 -8.49
N ALA A 64 17.68 16.19 -9.56
CA ALA A 64 18.19 16.57 -10.87
C ALA A 64 18.85 17.95 -10.71
N GLU A 65 20.16 17.99 -10.92
CA GLU A 65 20.95 19.24 -11.02
C GLU A 65 20.57 20.04 -12.26
#